data_AF-A0AAD8UEE1-F1
#
_entry.id   AF-A0AAD8UEE1-F1
#
_cell.length_a   1.000
_cell.length_b   1.000
_cell.length_c   1.000
_cell.angle_alpha   90.00
_cell.angle_beta   90.00
_cell.angle_gamma   90.00
#
_symmetry.space_group_name_H-M   'P 1'
#
loop_
_entity.id
_entity.type
_entity.pdbx_description
1 polymer ?
#
loop_
_entity_poly.entity_id
_entity_poly.type
_entity_poly.pdbx_seq_one_letter_code
_entity_poly.pdbx_strand_id
1 'polypeptide(L)'
;MGSDEDQSLVGKHEEAEKQRPHYPDSDGAKHQTECSTTSALNGSQAARRLTLDGLLPEIQLQVLRNLSDLDDLHAAICASPTLHKCYLTARRGLLYYHLGKTFRSHRVLVDAFAAYKLGILRESTSEDKLKLLEEFMDTYIKLQSDPESFRAVYTVDDLASIARFYSLIVKSVLSWLLRQWGRQEAKDCSVSSASATERIRMIRGLYHFEMWCSYYGLGSITARLLPTTLNADMLRFLNKYL
;
A
#
# COMPACT_ATOMS: atom_id res chain seq x y z
N MET A 1 36.38 49.22 -37.14
CA MET A 1 36.07 50.23 -36.09
C MET A 1 35.91 49.47 -34.78
N GLY A 2 36.85 49.68 -33.84
CA GLY A 2 36.88 49.27 -32.41
C GLY A 2 36.89 47.74 -32.16
N SER A 3 37.96 47.04 -31.74
CA SER A 3 39.04 47.26 -30.75
C SER A 3 38.65 47.07 -29.28
N ASP A 4 39.54 46.35 -28.57
CA ASP A 4 39.77 46.20 -27.12
C ASP A 4 39.02 45.01 -26.46
N GLU A 5 39.63 43.83 -26.20
CA GLU A 5 40.78 43.48 -25.33
C GLU A 5 40.69 44.05 -23.91
N ASP A 6 40.52 43.17 -22.90
CA ASP A 6 41.46 43.16 -21.77
C ASP A 6 41.43 41.85 -20.95
N GLN A 7 42.63 41.34 -20.71
CA GLN A 7 43.01 40.26 -19.79
C GLN A 7 43.67 40.89 -18.56
N SER A 8 43.49 40.35 -17.35
CA SER A 8 44.50 40.45 -16.25
C SER A 8 44.07 39.65 -15.01
N LEU A 9 44.75 38.55 -14.64
CA LEU A 9 45.87 38.43 -13.68
C LEU A 9 45.42 38.48 -12.19
N VAL A 10 45.48 37.35 -11.47
CA VAL A 10 46.57 36.87 -10.58
C VAL A 10 46.41 37.27 -9.11
N GLY A 11 46.49 36.27 -8.22
CA GLY A 11 46.72 36.42 -6.79
C GLY A 11 46.87 35.06 -6.10
N LYS A 12 48.11 34.61 -5.92
CA LYS A 12 48.56 33.44 -5.12
C LYS A 12 48.95 33.87 -3.69
N HIS A 13 49.23 32.87 -2.84
CA HIS A 13 49.99 32.87 -1.57
C HIS A 13 49.20 33.35 -0.33
N GLU A 14 49.34 32.82 0.90
CA GLU A 14 50.28 31.85 1.50
C GLU A 14 49.76 31.36 2.87
N GLU A 15 50.51 30.42 3.43
CA GLU A 15 50.45 29.69 4.70
C GLU A 15 50.25 30.50 6.00
N ALA A 16 49.81 29.83 7.08
CA ALA A 16 50.54 29.82 8.36
C ALA A 16 49.98 28.80 9.37
N GLU A 17 50.85 27.83 9.64
CA GLU A 17 50.94 26.87 10.74
C GLU A 17 51.20 27.55 12.10
N LYS A 18 50.83 26.87 13.21
CA LYS A 18 51.35 26.93 14.60
C LYS A 18 50.21 26.87 15.64
N GLN A 19 50.29 26.25 16.80
CA GLN A 19 51.21 25.31 17.47
C GLN A 19 50.45 24.88 18.76
N ARG A 20 50.51 23.59 19.13
CA ARG A 20 50.23 23.13 20.51
C ARG A 20 51.42 23.48 21.42
N PRO A 21 51.19 23.64 22.73
CA PRO A 21 51.81 22.72 23.71
C PRO A 21 50.82 22.34 24.84
N HIS A 22 50.66 21.07 25.22
CA HIS A 22 51.46 20.28 26.17
C HIS A 22 51.33 20.69 27.66
N TYR A 23 50.73 19.78 28.43
CA TYR A 23 50.54 19.67 29.90
C TYR A 23 51.87 19.62 30.68
N PRO A 24 51.89 19.89 32.00
CA PRO A 24 51.77 18.79 32.98
C PRO A 24 51.01 19.09 34.30
N ASP A 25 50.82 17.98 35.03
CA ASP A 25 50.10 17.65 36.26
C ASP A 25 50.28 18.51 37.52
N SER A 26 49.27 18.46 38.41
CA SER A 26 49.37 17.88 39.78
C SER A 26 48.54 18.65 40.83
N ASP A 27 48.15 17.90 41.86
CA ASP A 27 47.54 18.28 43.15
C ASP A 27 45.99 18.35 43.15
N GLY A 28 45.26 17.70 44.03
CA GLY A 28 45.60 17.13 45.33
C GLY A 28 44.63 17.64 46.39
N ALA A 29 43.64 16.82 46.75
CA ALA A 29 43.01 16.71 48.07
C ALA A 29 42.04 17.81 48.63
N LYS A 30 40.82 17.32 48.94
CA LYS A 30 40.03 17.44 50.20
C LYS A 30 38.99 18.57 50.40
N HIS A 31 37.99 18.16 51.21
CA HIS A 31 36.86 18.86 51.87
C HIS A 31 35.51 18.79 51.10
N GLN A 32 34.61 17.86 51.42
CA GLN A 32 33.62 17.88 52.53
C GLN A 32 32.83 19.18 52.65
N THR A 33 31.56 19.15 52.22
CA THR A 33 30.47 19.88 52.90
C THR A 33 29.17 19.10 52.72
N GLU A 34 28.60 18.69 53.84
CA GLU A 34 27.22 18.20 53.97
C GLU A 34 26.23 19.35 53.73
N CYS A 35 25.07 19.05 53.14
CA CYS A 35 23.84 19.75 53.51
C CYS A 35 22.63 18.87 53.19
N SER A 36 22.00 18.39 54.26
CA SER A 36 20.64 17.86 54.24
C SER A 36 19.66 18.90 53.68
N THR A 37 18.51 18.45 53.19
CA THR A 37 17.15 18.81 53.66
C THR A 37 16.15 18.70 52.49
N THR A 38 15.26 17.71 52.61
CA THR A 38 13.85 17.66 52.12
C THR A 38 13.50 18.11 50.70
N SER A 39 12.82 17.24 49.96
CA SER A 39 11.58 17.51 49.21
C SER A 39 11.39 16.36 48.21
N ALA A 40 10.56 15.37 48.55
CA ALA A 40 9.17 15.30 48.13
C ALA A 40 8.99 14.37 46.92
N LEU A 41 7.86 13.67 46.94
CA LEU A 41 7.26 12.93 45.83
C LEU A 41 8.00 11.65 45.40
N ASN A 42 7.79 10.59 46.20
CA ASN A 42 7.61 9.22 45.67
C ASN A 42 6.30 9.15 44.85
N GLY A 43 6.20 9.99 43.82
CA GLY A 43 5.22 9.94 42.76
C GLY A 43 5.83 9.27 41.55
N SER A 44 6.41 8.08 41.70
CA SER A 44 6.66 7.20 40.54
C SER A 44 5.34 6.54 40.14
N GLN A 45 4.33 7.37 39.85
CA GLN A 45 3.40 7.03 38.78
C GLN A 45 4.26 7.05 37.52
N ALA A 46 4.87 5.91 37.22
CA ALA A 46 5.21 5.58 35.85
C ALA A 46 4.02 6.03 35.01
N ALA A 47 4.21 7.09 34.21
CA ALA A 47 3.24 7.51 33.22
C ALA A 47 2.94 6.24 32.44
N ARG A 48 1.79 5.61 32.72
CA ARG A 48 1.34 4.42 32.02
C ARG A 48 1.26 4.88 30.58
N ARG A 49 2.28 4.54 29.79
CA ARG A 49 2.25 4.79 28.36
C ARG A 49 0.95 4.13 27.91
N LEU A 50 -0.01 4.94 27.48
CA LEU A 50 -1.26 4.46 26.94
C LEU A 50 -0.88 3.64 25.71
N THR A 51 -0.78 2.33 25.88
CA THR A 51 -0.57 1.43 24.77
C THR A 51 -1.88 1.33 24.03
N LEU A 52 -1.79 1.21 22.70
CA LEU A 52 -2.97 1.02 21.86
C LEU A 52 -3.82 -0.18 22.31
N ASP A 53 -3.16 -1.17 22.93
CA ASP A 53 -3.77 -2.38 23.48
C ASP A 53 -4.61 -2.14 24.74
N GLY A 54 -4.34 -1.05 25.48
CA GLY A 54 -5.10 -0.67 26.67
C GLY A 54 -6.35 0.15 26.37
N LEU A 55 -6.61 0.47 25.11
CA LEU A 55 -7.79 1.23 24.70
C LEU A 55 -9.05 0.38 24.76
N LEU A 56 -10.20 1.03 24.94
CA LEU A 56 -11.51 0.37 24.83
C LEU A 56 -11.72 -0.21 23.42
N PRO A 57 -12.43 -1.34 23.26
CA PRO A 57 -12.65 -1.99 21.96
C PRO A 57 -13.24 -1.06 20.90
N GLU A 58 -14.10 -0.12 21.29
CA GLU A 58 -14.71 0.87 20.40
C GLU A 58 -13.65 1.83 19.83
N ILE A 59 -12.70 2.25 20.67
CA ILE A 59 -11.60 3.14 20.26
C ILE A 59 -10.64 2.35 19.35
N GLN A 60 -10.32 1.11 19.70
CA GLN A 60 -9.50 0.25 18.85
C GLN A 60 -10.12 0.07 17.46
N LEU A 61 -11.44 -0.15 17.39
CA LEU A 61 -12.16 -0.26 16.13
C LEU A 61 -12.10 1.04 15.32
N GLN A 62 -12.22 2.20 15.98
CA GLN A 62 -12.06 3.50 15.31
C GLN A 62 -10.65 3.70 14.79
N VAL A 63 -9.62 3.29 15.53
CA VAL A 63 -8.23 3.30 15.04
C VAL A 63 -8.12 2.46 13.78
N LEU A 64 -8.60 1.20 13.79
CA LEU A 64 -8.54 0.30 12.64
C LEU A 64 -9.32 0.83 11.42
N ARG A 65 -10.44 1.54 11.63
CA ARG A 65 -11.19 2.20 10.55
C ARG A 65 -10.46 3.39 9.94
N ASN A 66 -9.72 4.14 10.74
CA ASN A 66 -9.06 5.36 10.29
C ASN A 66 -7.71 5.13 9.58
N LEU A 67 -7.21 3.90 9.54
CA LEU A 67 -6.00 3.55 8.79
C LEU A 67 -6.13 3.91 7.30
N SER A 68 -5.01 4.25 6.67
CA SER A 68 -5.05 4.89 5.35
C SER A 68 -5.42 3.89 4.25
N ASP A 69 -4.85 2.69 4.30
CA ASP A 69 -5.05 1.63 3.33
C ASP A 69 -5.01 0.22 3.96
N LEU A 70 -5.10 -0.80 3.09
CA LEU A 70 -5.05 -2.21 3.49
C LEU A 70 -3.69 -2.62 4.06
N ASP A 71 -2.59 -1.96 3.66
CA ASP A 71 -1.26 -2.30 4.14
C ASP A 71 -1.06 -1.81 5.57
N ASP A 72 -1.53 -0.60 5.88
CA ASP A 72 -1.58 -0.08 7.24
C ASP A 72 -2.45 -0.95 8.14
N LEU A 73 -3.62 -1.38 7.64
CA LEU A 73 -4.48 -2.32 8.36
C LEU A 73 -3.75 -3.62 8.68
N HIS A 74 -3.08 -4.20 7.68
CA HIS A 74 -2.33 -5.44 7.83
C HIS A 74 -1.16 -5.29 8.81
N ALA A 75 -0.41 -4.18 8.73
CA ALA A 75 0.68 -3.89 9.64
C ALA A 75 0.18 -3.75 11.09
N ALA A 76 -0.93 -3.04 11.30
CA ALA A 76 -1.50 -2.83 12.62
C ALA A 76 -1.96 -4.13 13.29
N ILE A 77 -2.64 -5.01 12.54
CA ILE A 77 -3.09 -6.32 13.07
C ILE A 77 -1.92 -7.29 13.32
N CYS A 78 -0.80 -7.15 12.59
CA CYS A 78 0.40 -7.96 12.84
C CYS A 78 1.21 -7.45 14.03
N ALA A 79 1.20 -6.14 14.26
CA ALA A 79 1.96 -5.51 15.35
C ALA A 79 1.29 -5.66 16.73
N SER A 80 -0.04 -5.85 16.78
CA SER A 80 -0.78 -5.95 18.05
C SER A 80 -1.77 -7.14 18.03
N PRO A 81 -1.62 -8.11 18.95
CA PRO A 81 -2.59 -9.19 19.15
C PRO A 81 -3.97 -8.68 19.59
N THR A 82 -4.04 -7.56 20.30
CA THR A 82 -5.30 -6.97 20.76
C THR A 82 -6.06 -6.35 19.59
N LEU A 83 -5.37 -5.60 18.73
CA LEU A 83 -5.95 -5.11 17.48
C LEU A 83 -6.34 -6.26 16.54
N HIS A 84 -5.56 -7.34 16.51
CA HIS A 84 -5.95 -8.53 15.74
C HIS A 84 -7.28 -9.12 16.23
N LYS A 85 -7.47 -9.25 17.54
CA LYS A 85 -8.76 -9.70 18.12
C LYS A 85 -9.90 -8.73 17.78
N CYS A 86 -9.69 -7.42 17.91
CA CYS A 86 -10.67 -6.41 17.51
C CYS A 86 -11.03 -6.52 16.01
N TYR A 87 -10.02 -6.69 15.16
CA TYR A 87 -10.18 -6.93 13.73
C TYR A 87 -11.01 -8.17 13.45
N LEU A 88 -10.76 -9.30 14.13
CA LEU A 88 -11.53 -10.53 13.91
C LEU A 88 -13.03 -10.34 14.20
N THR A 89 -13.38 -9.62 15.27
CA THR A 89 -14.78 -9.31 15.62
C THR A 89 -15.49 -8.45 14.56
N ALA A 90 -14.76 -7.54 13.91
CA ALA A 90 -15.30 -6.60 12.92
C ALA A 90 -14.82 -6.87 11.48
N ARG A 91 -14.30 -8.08 11.20
CA ARG A 91 -13.50 -8.40 10.01
C ARG A 91 -14.22 -8.06 8.71
N ARG A 92 -15.48 -8.47 8.60
CA ARG A 92 -16.33 -8.23 7.42
C ARG A 92 -16.43 -6.75 7.11
N GLY A 93 -16.81 -5.95 8.10
CA GLY A 93 -17.04 -4.51 7.94
C GLY A 93 -15.74 -3.74 7.66
N LEU A 94 -14.65 -4.10 8.34
CA LEU A 94 -13.34 -3.48 8.13
C LEU A 94 -12.78 -3.78 6.74
N LEU A 95 -12.82 -5.03 6.31
CA LEU A 95 -12.36 -5.41 4.97
C LEU A 95 -13.19 -4.71 3.88
N TYR A 96 -14.52 -4.73 3.99
CA TYR A 96 -15.39 -4.05 3.04
C TYR A 96 -15.11 -2.55 2.99
N TYR A 97 -14.95 -1.91 4.14
CA TYR A 97 -14.63 -0.49 4.24
C TYR A 97 -13.29 -0.14 3.58
N HIS A 98 -12.22 -0.87 3.91
CA HIS A 98 -10.89 -0.62 3.39
C HIS A 98 -10.79 -0.93 1.89
N LEU A 99 -11.41 -2.01 1.42
CA LEU A 99 -11.53 -2.29 -0.02
C LEU A 99 -12.31 -1.20 -0.75
N GLY A 100 -13.41 -0.71 -0.16
CA GLY A 100 -14.18 0.40 -0.69
C GLY A 100 -13.35 1.68 -0.81
N LYS A 101 -12.51 1.98 0.19
CA LYS A 101 -11.58 3.12 0.18
C LYS A 101 -10.49 2.95 -0.88
N THR A 102 -9.92 1.76 -1.03
CA THR A 102 -8.91 1.42 -2.03
C THR A 102 -9.45 1.55 -3.45
N PHE A 103 -10.64 1.01 -3.72
CA PHE A 103 -11.22 0.96 -5.06
C PHE A 103 -12.05 2.19 -5.42
N ARG A 104 -12.49 2.99 -4.44
CA ARG A 104 -13.30 4.21 -4.59
C ARG A 104 -14.58 4.03 -5.42
N SER A 105 -14.97 2.80 -5.73
CA SER A 105 -16.09 2.47 -6.61
C SER A 105 -16.61 1.07 -6.29
N HIS A 106 -17.93 0.98 -6.11
CA HIS A 106 -18.65 -0.29 -5.95
C HIS A 106 -18.39 -1.24 -7.12
N ARG A 107 -18.40 -0.72 -8.35
CA ARG A 107 -18.22 -1.53 -9.57
C ARG A 107 -16.88 -2.25 -9.59
N VAL A 108 -15.80 -1.58 -9.17
CA VAL A 108 -14.46 -2.16 -9.12
C VAL A 108 -14.38 -3.27 -8.05
N LEU A 109 -15.09 -3.10 -6.93
CA LEU A 109 -15.18 -4.16 -5.92
C LEU A 109 -15.93 -5.39 -6.44
N VAL A 110 -17.01 -5.18 -7.21
CA VAL A 110 -17.75 -6.27 -7.88
C VAL A 110 -16.89 -6.94 -8.94
N ASP A 111 -16.11 -6.19 -9.72
CA ASP A 111 -15.15 -6.74 -10.69
C ASP A 111 -14.09 -7.61 -10.00
N ALA A 112 -13.57 -7.16 -8.84
CA ALA A 112 -12.62 -7.92 -8.05
C ALA A 112 -13.23 -9.21 -7.49
N PHE A 113 -14.47 -9.15 -7.01
CA PHE A 113 -15.22 -10.31 -6.56
C PHE A 113 -15.46 -11.30 -7.70
N ALA A 114 -15.84 -10.82 -8.87
CA ALA A 114 -16.05 -11.66 -10.05
C ALA A 114 -14.75 -12.31 -10.52
N ALA A 115 -13.64 -11.58 -10.59
CA ALA A 115 -12.33 -12.14 -10.89
C ALA A 115 -11.97 -13.28 -9.93
N TYR A 116 -12.23 -13.11 -8.63
CA TYR A 116 -11.98 -14.14 -7.63
C TYR A 116 -12.87 -15.38 -7.81
N LYS A 117 -14.19 -15.21 -7.94
CA LYS A 117 -15.14 -16.32 -8.10
C LYS A 117 -14.90 -17.10 -9.39
N LEU A 118 -14.62 -16.38 -10.49
CA LEU A 118 -14.24 -17.00 -11.75
C LEU A 118 -12.92 -17.74 -11.64
N GLY A 119 -11.95 -17.22 -10.88
CA GLY A 119 -10.70 -17.92 -10.58
C GLY A 119 -10.93 -19.26 -9.89
N ILE A 120 -11.86 -19.33 -8.92
CA ILE A 120 -12.24 -20.59 -8.26
C ILE A 120 -12.92 -21.53 -9.27
N LEU A 121 -13.89 -21.02 -10.05
CA LEU A 121 -14.59 -21.84 -11.05
C LEU A 121 -13.64 -22.36 -12.13
N ARG A 122 -12.61 -21.60 -12.50
CA ARG A 122 -11.55 -22.04 -13.42
C ARG A 122 -10.85 -23.30 -12.89
N GLU A 123 -10.59 -23.38 -11.59
CA GLU A 123 -9.91 -24.51 -10.96
C GLU A 123 -10.84 -25.70 -10.67
N SER A 124 -12.16 -25.52 -10.82
CA SER A 124 -13.12 -26.62 -10.67
C SER A 124 -12.97 -27.65 -11.81
N THR A 125 -13.04 -28.93 -11.44
CA THR A 125 -13.07 -30.08 -12.36
C THR A 125 -14.48 -30.54 -12.68
N SER A 126 -15.49 -29.71 -12.39
CA SER A 126 -16.90 -30.05 -12.60
C SER A 126 -17.23 -30.18 -14.09
N GLU A 127 -17.99 -31.20 -14.47
CA GLU A 127 -18.53 -31.34 -15.82
C GLU A 127 -19.49 -30.19 -16.18
N ASP A 128 -20.18 -29.62 -15.16
CA ASP A 128 -21.12 -28.51 -15.31
C ASP A 128 -20.46 -27.12 -15.29
N LYS A 129 -19.13 -27.04 -15.42
CA LYS A 129 -18.37 -25.79 -15.28
C LYS A 129 -18.86 -24.66 -16.20
N LEU A 130 -19.19 -24.96 -17.46
CA LEU A 130 -19.68 -23.95 -18.41
C LEU A 130 -21.04 -23.38 -17.98
N LYS A 131 -21.94 -24.23 -17.49
CA LYS A 131 -23.25 -23.79 -16.99
C LYS A 131 -23.11 -22.91 -15.74
N LEU A 132 -22.27 -23.33 -14.79
CA LEU A 132 -21.97 -22.54 -13.60
C LEU A 132 -21.34 -21.18 -13.94
N LEU A 133 -20.53 -21.14 -15.00
CA LEU A 133 -19.91 -19.93 -15.51
C LEU A 133 -20.95 -18.96 -16.10
N GLU A 134 -21.87 -19.46 -16.93
CA GLU A 134 -22.97 -18.68 -17.50
C GLU A 134 -23.89 -18.13 -16.41
N GLU A 135 -24.32 -18.97 -15.47
CA GLU A 135 -25.15 -18.58 -14.31
C GLU A 135 -24.45 -17.50 -13.44
N PHE A 136 -23.14 -17.62 -13.29
CA PHE A 136 -22.36 -16.62 -12.57
C PHE A 136 -22.30 -15.29 -13.32
N MET A 137 -22.15 -15.29 -14.65
CA MET A 137 -22.10 -14.07 -15.44
C MET A 137 -23.43 -13.29 -15.39
N ASP A 138 -24.57 -14.00 -15.38
CA ASP A 138 -25.88 -13.37 -15.16
C ASP A 138 -25.99 -12.74 -13.78
N THR A 139 -25.44 -13.41 -12.76
CA THR A 139 -25.37 -12.89 -11.39
C THR A 139 -24.49 -11.64 -11.33
N TYR A 140 -23.32 -11.66 -11.97
CA TYR A 140 -22.39 -10.54 -12.01
C TYR A 140 -23.02 -9.26 -12.57
N ILE A 141 -23.80 -9.35 -13.65
CA ILE A 141 -24.51 -8.19 -14.22
C ILE A 141 -25.49 -7.57 -13.21
N LYS A 142 -26.17 -8.40 -12.41
CA LYS A 142 -27.06 -7.94 -11.34
C LYS A 142 -26.27 -7.27 -10.21
N LEU A 143 -25.16 -7.87 -9.78
CA LEU A 143 -24.29 -7.35 -8.71
C LEU A 143 -23.68 -5.97 -9.05
N GLN A 144 -23.41 -5.70 -10.33
CA GLN A 144 -22.92 -4.39 -10.77
C GLN A 144 -23.95 -3.28 -10.58
N SER A 145 -25.23 -3.62 -10.68
CA SER A 145 -26.32 -2.65 -10.72
C SER A 145 -26.87 -2.34 -9.32
N ASP A 146 -26.75 -3.30 -8.39
CA ASP A 146 -27.28 -3.16 -7.02
C ASP A 146 -26.22 -3.45 -5.94
N PRO A 147 -25.77 -2.42 -5.19
CA PRO A 147 -24.88 -2.58 -4.05
C PRO A 147 -25.43 -3.44 -2.91
N GLU A 148 -26.74 -3.46 -2.68
CA GLU A 148 -27.34 -4.23 -1.58
C GLU A 148 -27.37 -5.72 -1.92
N SER A 149 -27.68 -6.08 -3.17
CA SER A 149 -27.49 -7.45 -3.68
C SER A 149 -26.07 -7.95 -3.46
N PHE A 150 -25.05 -7.11 -3.71
CA PHE A 150 -23.66 -7.49 -3.45
C PHE A 150 -23.39 -7.74 -1.96
N ARG A 151 -23.90 -6.87 -1.08
CA ARG A 151 -23.77 -7.04 0.38
C ARG A 151 -24.40 -8.31 0.91
N ALA A 152 -25.45 -8.80 0.26
CA ALA A 152 -26.07 -10.07 0.61
C ALA A 152 -25.24 -11.30 0.17
N VAL A 153 -24.46 -11.18 -0.90
CA VAL A 153 -23.83 -12.35 -1.55
C VAL A 153 -22.40 -12.60 -1.07
N TYR A 154 -21.59 -11.57 -0.77
CA TYR A 154 -20.19 -11.81 -0.40
C TYR A 154 -20.05 -12.41 1.02
N THR A 155 -19.06 -13.29 1.17
CA THR A 155 -18.60 -13.81 2.46
C THR A 155 -17.39 -13.03 3.00
N VAL A 156 -17.03 -13.26 4.26
CA VAL A 156 -15.82 -12.64 4.84
C VAL A 156 -14.56 -13.14 4.15
N ASP A 157 -14.53 -14.41 3.76
CA ASP A 157 -13.38 -15.00 3.08
C ASP A 157 -13.27 -14.51 1.65
N ASP A 158 -14.39 -14.20 0.97
CA ASP A 158 -14.35 -13.52 -0.33
C ASP A 158 -13.63 -12.17 -0.22
N LEU A 159 -14.00 -11.34 0.76
CA LEU A 159 -13.35 -10.05 0.98
C LEU A 159 -11.86 -10.21 1.31
N ALA A 160 -11.51 -11.21 2.13
CA ALA A 160 -10.13 -11.47 2.50
C ALA A 160 -9.29 -11.93 1.29
N SER A 161 -9.85 -12.79 0.45
CA SER A 161 -9.20 -13.25 -0.78
C SER A 161 -9.03 -12.11 -1.78
N ILE A 162 -10.02 -11.23 -1.93
CA ILE A 162 -9.91 -10.02 -2.76
C ILE A 162 -8.80 -9.10 -2.23
N ALA A 163 -8.78 -8.83 -0.92
CA ALA A 163 -7.74 -8.00 -0.31
C ALA A 163 -6.34 -8.59 -0.51
N ARG A 164 -6.20 -9.91 -0.33
CA ARG A 164 -4.94 -10.62 -0.56
C ARG A 164 -4.50 -10.54 -2.02
N PHE A 165 -5.39 -10.82 -2.96
CA PHE A 165 -5.09 -10.75 -4.38
C PHE A 165 -4.71 -9.33 -4.81
N TYR A 166 -5.40 -8.32 -4.29
CA TYR A 166 -5.05 -6.93 -4.51
C TYR A 166 -3.63 -6.62 -4.01
N SER A 167 -3.34 -6.89 -2.74
CA SER A 167 -2.07 -6.53 -2.11
C SER A 167 -0.88 -7.26 -2.73
N LEU A 168 -1.03 -8.55 -3.07
CA LEU A 168 0.07 -9.35 -3.61
C LEU A 168 0.28 -9.12 -5.11
N ILE A 169 -0.80 -9.00 -5.88
CA ILE A 169 -0.75 -9.14 -7.33
C ILE A 169 -1.09 -7.82 -8.01
N VAL A 170 -2.32 -7.34 -7.82
CA VAL A 170 -2.82 -6.14 -8.53
C VAL A 170 -1.97 -4.93 -8.20
N LYS A 171 -1.64 -4.71 -6.93
CA LYS A 171 -0.81 -3.59 -6.49
C LYS A 171 0.58 -3.65 -7.11
N SER A 172 1.22 -4.81 -7.10
CA SER A 172 2.55 -5.03 -7.69
C SER A 172 2.56 -4.78 -9.20
N VAL A 173 1.60 -5.36 -9.93
CA VAL A 173 1.45 -5.18 -11.38
C VAL A 173 1.13 -3.73 -11.73
N LEU A 174 0.24 -3.09 -10.97
CA LEU A 174 -0.09 -1.68 -11.14
C LEU A 174 1.14 -0.79 -10.93
N SER A 175 1.91 -1.01 -9.85
CA SER A 175 3.14 -0.27 -9.61
C SER A 175 4.17 -0.48 -10.73
N TRP A 176 4.28 -1.69 -11.26
CA TRP A 176 5.14 -1.95 -12.42
C TRP A 176 4.64 -1.21 -13.67
N LEU A 177 3.36 -1.29 -13.99
CA LEU A 177 2.73 -0.61 -15.12
C LEU A 177 2.95 0.91 -15.07
N LEU A 178 2.70 1.52 -13.91
CA LEU A 178 2.90 2.95 -13.70
C LEU A 178 4.37 3.36 -13.90
N ARG A 179 5.33 2.51 -13.50
CA ARG A 179 6.76 2.76 -13.75
C ARG A 179 7.10 2.66 -15.24
N GLN A 180 6.51 1.72 -15.98
CA GLN A 180 6.74 1.61 -17.42
C GLN A 180 6.13 2.80 -18.17
N TRP A 181 4.91 3.19 -17.80
CA TRP A 181 4.23 4.35 -18.35
C TRP A 181 5.05 5.62 -18.15
N GLY A 182 5.52 5.88 -16.93
CA GLY A 182 6.35 7.05 -16.65
C GLY A 182 7.68 7.07 -17.40
N ARG A 183 8.28 5.91 -17.71
CA ARG A 183 9.50 5.85 -18.55
C ARG A 183 9.22 6.15 -20.02
N GLN A 184 8.04 5.76 -20.51
CA GLN A 184 7.61 6.04 -21.87
C GLN A 184 7.30 7.54 -22.04
N GLU A 185 6.57 8.13 -21.08
CA GLU A 185 6.23 9.56 -21.12
C GLU A 185 7.43 10.47 -20.84
N ALA A 186 8.41 10.04 -20.05
CA ALA A 186 9.64 10.82 -19.86
C ALA A 186 10.44 11.08 -21.16
N LYS A 187 10.15 10.36 -22.25
CA LYS A 187 10.68 10.68 -23.59
C LYS A 187 9.90 11.78 -24.31
N ASP A 188 8.62 11.98 -23.96
CA ASP A 188 7.68 12.79 -24.75
C ASP A 188 7.12 14.04 -24.02
N CYS A 189 7.11 14.10 -22.68
CA CYS A 189 6.91 15.31 -21.86
C CYS A 189 6.91 14.94 -20.36
N SER A 190 7.20 15.89 -19.47
CA SER A 190 7.19 15.69 -18.01
C SER A 190 5.76 15.48 -17.46
N VAL A 191 5.18 14.31 -17.69
CA VAL A 191 3.84 13.99 -17.19
C VAL A 191 3.95 13.48 -15.76
N SER A 192 3.17 14.13 -14.90
CA SER A 192 3.02 13.85 -13.48
C SER A 192 2.47 12.45 -13.23
N SER A 193 2.95 11.82 -12.15
CA SER A 193 2.30 10.72 -11.42
C SER A 193 0.84 10.47 -11.81
N ALA A 194 0.51 9.27 -12.33
CA ALA A 194 -0.84 8.90 -12.73
C ALA A 194 -1.91 9.35 -11.72
N SER A 195 -2.94 10.01 -12.24
CA SER A 195 -4.08 10.50 -11.48
C SER A 195 -4.80 9.36 -10.75
N ALA A 196 -5.54 9.71 -9.69
CA ALA A 196 -6.36 8.74 -8.98
C ALA A 196 -7.34 7.99 -9.92
N THR A 197 -7.90 8.70 -10.91
CA THR A 197 -8.82 8.13 -11.89
C THR A 197 -8.14 7.11 -12.79
N GLU A 198 -6.95 7.42 -13.32
CA GLU A 198 -6.18 6.48 -14.16
C GLU A 198 -5.82 5.22 -13.39
N ARG A 199 -5.39 5.36 -12.13
CA ARG A 199 -5.12 4.20 -11.26
C ARG A 199 -6.35 3.31 -11.11
N ILE A 200 -7.54 3.91 -10.89
CA ILE A 200 -8.79 3.14 -10.80
C ILE A 200 -9.12 2.46 -12.14
N ARG A 201 -8.97 3.14 -13.28
CA ARG A 201 -9.20 2.52 -14.59
C ARG A 201 -8.25 1.35 -14.84
N MET A 202 -6.97 1.50 -14.51
CA MET A 202 -5.97 0.42 -14.62
C MET A 202 -6.31 -0.77 -13.71
N ILE A 203 -6.70 -0.53 -12.46
CA ILE A 203 -7.14 -1.59 -11.54
C ILE A 203 -8.34 -2.34 -12.13
N ARG A 204 -9.32 -1.60 -12.68
CA ARG A 204 -10.50 -2.19 -13.32
C ARG A 204 -10.11 -3.04 -14.52
N GLY A 205 -9.22 -2.54 -15.37
CA GLY A 205 -8.64 -3.28 -16.49
C GLY A 205 -7.94 -4.57 -16.07
N LEU A 206 -7.18 -4.55 -14.97
CA LEU A 206 -6.52 -5.76 -14.44
C LEU A 206 -7.54 -6.79 -13.96
N TYR A 207 -8.59 -6.40 -13.25
CA TYR A 207 -9.65 -7.35 -12.86
C TYR A 207 -10.43 -7.89 -14.05
N HIS A 208 -10.73 -7.05 -15.04
CA HIS A 208 -11.39 -7.48 -16.28
C HIS A 208 -10.53 -8.49 -17.05
N PHE A 209 -9.22 -8.24 -17.11
CA PHE A 209 -8.29 -9.18 -17.70
C PHE A 209 -8.23 -10.51 -16.92
N GLU A 210 -8.20 -10.50 -15.59
CA GLU A 210 -8.26 -11.74 -14.79
C GLU A 210 -9.59 -12.49 -14.98
N MET A 211 -10.73 -11.79 -15.06
CA MET A 211 -12.02 -12.39 -15.37
C MET A 211 -11.99 -13.08 -16.74
N TRP A 212 -11.48 -12.40 -17.76
CA TRP A 212 -11.35 -12.96 -19.10
C TRP A 212 -10.46 -14.19 -19.10
N CYS A 213 -9.30 -14.11 -18.44
CA CYS A 213 -8.40 -15.25 -18.41
C CYS A 213 -9.00 -16.43 -17.63
N SER A 214 -9.79 -16.16 -16.60
CA SER A 214 -10.52 -17.19 -15.86
C SER A 214 -11.62 -17.84 -16.70
N TYR A 215 -12.37 -17.03 -17.44
CA TYR A 215 -13.45 -17.48 -18.32
C TYR A 215 -12.94 -18.37 -19.46
N TYR A 216 -11.87 -17.96 -20.15
CA TYR A 216 -11.32 -18.68 -21.29
C TYR A 216 -10.26 -19.73 -20.93
N GLY A 217 -10.02 -20.00 -19.64
CA GLY A 217 -9.03 -21.00 -19.21
C GLY A 217 -7.58 -20.62 -19.53
N LEU A 218 -7.29 -19.33 -19.66
CA LEU A 218 -5.99 -18.81 -20.04
C LEU A 218 -4.99 -18.75 -18.86
N GLY A 219 -5.41 -19.07 -17.63
CA GLY A 219 -4.56 -18.99 -16.43
C GLY A 219 -4.51 -17.58 -15.83
N SER A 220 -3.90 -17.40 -14.66
CA SER A 220 -3.97 -16.11 -13.93
C SER A 220 -3.02 -15.04 -14.47
N ILE A 221 -3.33 -13.77 -14.20
CA ILE A 221 -2.45 -12.60 -14.30
C ILE A 221 -1.04 -12.92 -13.83
N THR A 222 -0.88 -13.65 -12.72
CA THR A 222 0.43 -13.97 -12.17
C THR A 222 1.27 -14.80 -13.11
N ALA A 223 0.65 -15.77 -13.79
CA ALA A 223 1.32 -16.64 -14.76
C ALA A 223 1.67 -15.91 -16.05
N ARG A 224 1.00 -14.79 -16.35
CA ARG A 224 1.15 -14.04 -17.60
C ARG A 224 1.94 -12.74 -17.47
N LEU A 225 1.91 -12.08 -16.31
CA LEU A 225 2.36 -10.69 -16.14
C LEU A 225 3.53 -10.52 -15.17
N LEU A 226 3.89 -11.53 -14.37
CA LEU A 226 5.19 -11.48 -13.70
C LEU A 226 6.29 -11.56 -14.77
N PRO A 227 7.43 -10.87 -14.56
CA PRO A 227 8.38 -10.55 -15.63
C PRO A 227 9.15 -11.80 -16.06
N THR A 228 8.55 -12.58 -16.96
CA THR A 228 9.30 -13.54 -17.77
C THR A 228 9.60 -12.97 -19.14
N THR A 229 8.68 -12.28 -19.83
CA THR A 229 9.01 -11.44 -21.01
C THR A 229 7.76 -10.73 -21.53
N LEU A 230 7.92 -9.46 -21.93
CA LEU A 230 7.08 -8.62 -22.79
C LEU A 230 5.68 -9.17 -23.17
N ASN A 231 4.61 -8.69 -22.52
CA ASN A 231 3.23 -9.04 -22.93
C ASN A 231 2.57 -7.88 -23.68
N ALA A 232 2.86 -7.77 -24.98
CA ALA A 232 2.26 -6.78 -25.89
C ALA A 232 0.72 -6.84 -25.92
N ASP A 233 0.16 -8.02 -25.65
CA ASP A 233 -1.28 -8.25 -25.56
C ASP A 233 -1.94 -7.48 -24.40
N MET A 234 -1.20 -7.25 -23.31
CA MET A 234 -1.72 -6.51 -22.16
C MET A 234 -1.73 -5.00 -22.40
N LEU A 235 -0.68 -4.44 -23.03
CA LEU A 235 -0.70 -3.04 -23.46
C LEU A 235 -1.80 -2.80 -24.50
N ARG A 236 -2.03 -3.75 -25.42
CA ARG A 236 -3.14 -3.69 -26.38
C ARG A 236 -4.51 -3.79 -25.71
N PHE A 237 -4.66 -4.64 -24.69
CA PHE A 237 -5.88 -4.73 -23.90
C PHE A 237 -6.12 -3.43 -23.10
N LEU A 238 -5.13 -2.94 -22.36
CA LEU A 238 -5.26 -1.69 -21.59
C LEU A 238 -5.57 -0.49 -22.49
N ASN A 239 -4.94 -0.35 -23.66
CA ASN A 239 -5.28 0.72 -24.61
C ASN A 239 -6.71 0.62 -25.18
N LYS A 240 -7.34 -0.56 -25.14
CA LYS A 240 -8.72 -0.73 -25.59
C LYS A 240 -9.74 -0.36 -24.50
N TYR A 241 -9.34 -0.39 -23.23
CA TYR A 241 -10.24 -0.25 -22.07
C TYR A 241 -9.93 0.96 -21.17
N LEU A 242 -8.81 1.65 -21.39
CA LEU A 242 -8.49 2.98 -20.86
C LEU A 242 -8.99 4.08 -21.81
#